data_AF-A0A964QQK8-F1
#
_entry.id   AF-A0A964QQK8-F1
#
_cell.length_a   1.000
_cell.length_b   1.000
_cell.length_c   1.000
_cell.angle_alpha   90.00
_cell.angle_beta   90.00
_cell.angle_gamma   90.00
#
_symmetry.space_group_name_H-M   'P 1'
#
loop_
_entity.id
_entity.type
_entity.pdbx_description
1 polymer ?
#
loop_
_entity_poly.entity_id
_entity_poly.type
_entity_poly.pdbx_seq_one_letter_code
_entity_poly.pdbx_strand_id
1 'polypeptide(L)'
;MTFTLFGKSSSILCMALVLVGCSKDAAPPTPIAVEQTPAKLEEAFKENKGKQVDPEVKRLMDESVAALNSKDYAKALFTLQSLLARSDLTPPQRDLASRSMLAVNKALDEQASNGDKKAQEVLQFRRATK
;
A
#
# COMPACT_ATOMS: atom_id res chain seq x y z
N MET A 1 64.97 -10.68 -31.33
CA MET A 1 63.66 -10.87 -32.00
C MET A 1 62.87 -11.90 -31.23
N THR A 2 61.53 -11.72 -31.20
CA THR A 2 60.42 -12.56 -30.71
C THR A 2 60.09 -12.63 -29.21
N PHE A 3 59.08 -11.81 -28.87
CA PHE A 3 58.10 -11.90 -27.78
C PHE A 3 57.37 -13.25 -27.75
N THR A 4 57.07 -13.77 -26.55
CA THR A 4 55.87 -14.56 -26.18
C THR A 4 55.74 -14.53 -24.65
N LEU A 5 54.77 -13.78 -24.11
CA LEU A 5 53.40 -14.15 -23.74
C LEU A 5 53.25 -14.61 -22.28
N PHE A 6 52.63 -13.70 -21.54
CA PHE A 6 51.99 -13.78 -20.23
C PHE A 6 51.26 -15.12 -19.98
N GLY A 7 51.44 -15.71 -18.80
CA GLY A 7 50.57 -16.78 -18.35
C GLY A 7 51.06 -17.53 -17.13
N LYS A 8 50.78 -17.01 -15.92
CA LYS A 8 50.56 -17.83 -14.71
C LYS A 8 50.04 -17.02 -13.51
N SER A 9 48.79 -17.29 -13.17
CA SER A 9 48.21 -17.47 -11.84
C SER A 9 48.78 -16.68 -10.65
N SER A 10 47.93 -15.83 -10.04
CA SER A 10 47.59 -15.93 -8.62
C SER A 10 46.49 -14.96 -8.23
N SER A 11 45.49 -15.51 -7.52
CA SER A 11 44.59 -14.88 -6.55
C SER A 11 44.27 -13.40 -6.69
N ILE A 12 42.99 -13.07 -6.89
CA ILE A 12 42.21 -12.30 -5.90
C ILE A 12 40.73 -12.64 -6.09
N LEU A 13 40.20 -13.19 -5.01
CA LEU A 13 38.81 -13.40 -4.64
C LEU A 13 38.01 -12.09 -4.74
N CYS A 14 37.37 -11.83 -5.88
CA CYS A 14 36.39 -10.75 -6.01
C CYS A 14 34.97 -11.33 -5.83
N MET A 15 34.59 -11.39 -4.55
CA MET A 15 33.28 -11.03 -4.02
C MET A 15 32.11 -11.05 -5.02
N ALA A 16 31.38 -12.16 -5.04
CA ALA A 16 30.07 -12.25 -5.65
C ALA A 16 29.10 -11.31 -4.92
N LEU A 17 28.87 -10.11 -5.47
CA LEU A 17 27.70 -9.32 -5.15
C LEU A 17 26.46 -10.06 -5.65
N VAL A 18 25.77 -10.71 -4.72
CA VAL A 18 24.43 -11.24 -4.94
C VAL A 18 23.50 -10.04 -5.13
N LEU A 19 23.26 -9.69 -6.40
CA LEU A 19 22.15 -8.85 -6.81
C LEU A 19 20.85 -9.64 -6.60
N VAL A 20 20.36 -9.72 -5.35
CA VAL A 20 18.92 -9.92 -5.13
C VAL A 20 18.27 -8.55 -5.37
N GLY A 21 18.19 -8.16 -6.64
CA GLY A 21 17.27 -7.11 -7.04
C GLY A 21 15.87 -7.61 -6.76
N CYS A 22 15.08 -6.82 -6.04
CA CYS A 22 13.63 -7.01 -5.96
C CYS A 22 13.04 -6.88 -7.37
N SER A 23 13.03 -7.97 -8.14
CA SER A 23 12.20 -8.11 -9.33
C SER A 23 10.76 -8.29 -8.87
N LYS A 24 10.12 -7.20 -8.50
CA LYS A 24 8.66 -7.11 -8.50
C LYS A 24 8.27 -6.42 -9.80
N ASP A 25 8.24 -7.20 -10.87
CA ASP A 25 7.39 -6.96 -12.04
C ASP A 25 5.93 -7.05 -11.59
N ALA A 26 5.50 -6.11 -10.76
CA ALA A 26 4.09 -5.90 -10.45
C ALA A 26 3.65 -4.72 -11.30
N ALA A 27 2.74 -4.99 -12.24
CA ALA A 27 2.06 -3.93 -12.97
C ALA A 27 1.51 -2.89 -11.97
N PRO A 28 1.53 -1.58 -12.31
CA PRO A 28 1.00 -0.55 -11.43
C PRO A 28 -0.39 -0.94 -10.93
N PRO A 29 -0.68 -0.81 -9.62
CA PRO A 29 -1.99 -1.13 -9.08
C PRO A 29 -3.06 -0.37 -9.87
N THR A 30 -4.08 -1.06 -10.35
CA THR A 30 -5.13 -0.41 -11.13
C THR A 30 -5.82 0.67 -10.27
N PRO A 31 -5.90 1.93 -10.71
CA PRO A 31 -6.53 2.98 -9.92
C PRO A 31 -7.97 2.63 -9.58
N ILE A 32 -8.42 2.96 -8.37
CA ILE A 32 -9.83 2.91 -7.99
C ILE A 32 -10.29 4.33 -7.65
N ALA A 33 -11.50 4.69 -8.08
CA ALA A 33 -12.12 5.93 -7.65
C ALA A 33 -12.51 5.82 -6.17
N VAL A 34 -12.38 6.92 -5.43
CA VAL A 34 -12.74 6.95 -3.99
C VAL A 34 -14.20 6.55 -3.78
N GLU A 35 -15.10 6.96 -4.67
CA GLU A 35 -16.52 6.64 -4.64
C GLU A 35 -16.84 5.15 -4.86
N GLN A 36 -15.95 4.40 -5.54
CA GLN A 36 -16.11 2.95 -5.73
C GLN A 36 -15.47 2.14 -4.61
N THR A 37 -14.71 2.80 -3.74
CA THR A 37 -13.91 2.15 -2.70
C THR A 37 -14.79 1.42 -1.66
N PRO A 38 -15.91 2.00 -1.15
CA PRO A 38 -16.79 1.33 -0.21
C PRO A 38 -17.24 -0.06 -0.68
N ALA A 39 -17.90 -0.12 -1.84
CA ALA A 39 -18.45 -1.36 -2.37
C ALA A 39 -17.37 -2.41 -2.67
N LYS A 40 -16.21 -1.98 -3.17
CA LYS A 40 -15.09 -2.90 -3.42
C LYS A 40 -14.50 -3.46 -2.12
N LEU A 41 -14.36 -2.62 -1.08
CA LEU A 41 -13.88 -3.08 0.22
C LEU A 41 -14.85 -4.09 0.83
N GLU A 42 -16.15 -3.80 0.81
CA GLU A 42 -17.15 -4.77 1.27
C GLU A 42 -17.02 -6.09 0.52
N GLU A 43 -16.87 -6.06 -0.81
CA GLU A 43 -16.71 -7.26 -1.63
C GLU A 43 -15.45 -8.07 -1.27
N ALA A 44 -14.29 -7.43 -1.12
CA ALA A 44 -13.04 -8.13 -0.80
C ALA A 44 -12.99 -8.70 0.62
N PHE A 45 -13.82 -8.15 1.52
CA PHE A 45 -13.93 -8.60 2.90
C PHE A 45 -15.23 -9.39 3.15
N LYS A 46 -15.91 -9.85 2.10
CA LYS A 46 -16.94 -10.89 2.24
C LYS A 46 -16.33 -12.17 2.77
N GLU A 47 -17.13 -12.91 3.53
CA GLU A 47 -16.80 -14.26 3.95
C GLU A 47 -16.38 -15.09 2.73
N ASN A 48 -15.21 -15.71 2.81
CA ASN A 48 -14.66 -16.48 1.71
C ASN A 48 -14.50 -17.93 2.18
N LYS A 49 -15.20 -18.86 1.50
CA LYS A 49 -15.09 -20.31 1.70
C LYS A 49 -15.28 -20.75 3.16
N GLY A 50 -16.25 -20.18 3.86
CA GLY A 50 -16.57 -20.56 5.25
C GLY A 50 -15.55 -20.09 6.30
N LYS A 51 -14.60 -19.23 5.91
CA LYS A 51 -13.65 -18.61 6.83
C LYS A 51 -14.17 -17.24 7.22
N GLN A 52 -14.62 -17.12 8.46
CA GLN A 52 -15.00 -15.83 9.03
C GLN A 52 -13.83 -14.85 9.00
N VAL A 53 -14.15 -13.61 8.65
CA VAL A 53 -13.22 -12.49 8.81
C VAL A 53 -13.06 -12.25 10.31
N ASP A 54 -11.81 -12.07 10.73
CA ASP A 54 -11.51 -11.70 12.12
C ASP A 54 -12.37 -10.49 12.55
N PRO A 55 -13.00 -10.51 13.73
CA PRO A 55 -13.92 -9.45 14.14
C PRO A 55 -13.31 -8.05 14.12
N GLU A 56 -12.01 -7.92 14.45
CA GLU A 56 -11.32 -6.65 14.45
C GLU A 56 -11.02 -6.17 13.02
N VAL A 57 -10.64 -7.09 12.13
CA VAL A 57 -10.50 -6.80 10.69
C VAL A 57 -11.83 -6.33 10.12
N LYS A 58 -12.94 -7.01 10.47
CA LYS A 58 -14.28 -6.62 10.03
C LYS A 58 -14.66 -5.24 10.58
N ARG A 59 -14.43 -4.97 11.87
CA ARG A 59 -14.72 -3.66 12.48
C ARG A 59 -13.97 -2.53 11.79
N LEU A 60 -12.67 -2.68 11.55
CA LEU A 60 -11.84 -1.69 10.86
C LEU A 60 -12.28 -1.47 9.40
N MET A 61 -12.69 -2.54 8.72
CA MET A 61 -13.26 -2.45 7.36
C MET A 61 -14.59 -1.69 7.37
N ASP A 62 -15.52 -2.06 8.25
CA ASP A 62 -16.83 -1.41 8.38
C ASP A 62 -16.67 0.09 8.73
N GLU A 63 -15.74 0.44 9.61
CA GLU A 63 -15.43 1.84 9.95
C GLU A 63 -14.82 2.61 8.78
N SER A 64 -13.97 1.96 7.98
CA SER A 64 -13.41 2.56 6.77
C SER A 64 -14.50 2.83 5.73
N VAL A 65 -15.41 1.87 5.52
CA VAL A 65 -16.57 2.01 4.62
C VAL A 65 -17.49 3.13 5.09
N ALA A 66 -17.82 3.18 6.39
CA ALA A 66 -18.65 4.24 6.95
C ALA A 66 -18.01 5.63 6.76
N ALA A 67 -16.71 5.77 7.02
CA ALA A 67 -15.99 7.02 6.82
C ALA A 67 -15.92 7.46 5.35
N LEU A 68 -15.73 6.50 4.43
CA LEU A 68 -15.76 6.77 2.99
C LEU A 68 -17.15 7.24 2.54
N ASN A 69 -18.21 6.57 2.98
CA ASN A 69 -19.60 6.95 2.66
C ASN A 69 -19.97 8.34 3.21
N SER A 70 -19.42 8.72 4.37
CA SER A 70 -19.60 10.06 4.94
C SER A 70 -18.61 11.11 4.39
N LYS A 71 -17.77 10.75 3.42
CA LYS A 71 -16.68 11.58 2.87
C LYS A 71 -15.70 12.12 3.93
N ASP A 72 -15.59 11.45 5.07
CA ASP A 72 -14.59 11.74 6.09
C ASP A 72 -13.28 11.01 5.73
N TYR A 73 -12.60 11.54 4.71
CA TYR A 73 -11.38 10.94 4.19
C TYR A 73 -10.22 10.93 5.19
N ALA A 74 -10.24 11.84 6.17
CA ALA A 74 -9.30 11.84 7.29
C ALA A 74 -9.48 10.59 8.16
N LYS A 75 -10.73 10.31 8.56
CA LYS A 75 -11.06 9.10 9.33
C LYS A 75 -10.81 7.84 8.51
N ALA A 76 -11.20 7.83 7.23
CA ALA A 76 -10.99 6.70 6.34
C ALA A 76 -9.49 6.38 6.18
N LEU A 77 -8.63 7.39 6.07
CA LEU A 77 -7.18 7.18 6.01
C LEU A 77 -6.66 6.48 7.26
N PHE A 78 -7.09 6.93 8.44
CA PHE A 78 -6.64 6.35 9.72
C PHE A 78 -7.10 4.90 9.91
N THR A 79 -8.37 4.61 9.61
CA THR A 79 -8.92 3.25 9.74
C THR A 79 -8.30 2.30 8.70
N LEU A 80 -8.04 2.77 7.48
CA LEU A 80 -7.33 1.99 6.45
C LEU A 80 -5.87 1.70 6.83
N GLN A 81 -5.17 2.66 7.45
CA GLN A 81 -3.82 2.40 7.98
C GLN A 81 -3.85 1.34 9.08
N SER A 82 -4.81 1.45 10.00
CA SER A 82 -5.02 0.46 11.06
C SER A 82 -5.35 -0.93 10.49
N LEU A 83 -6.18 -0.98 9.44
CA LEU A 83 -6.51 -2.21 8.72
C LEU A 83 -5.27 -2.80 8.06
N LEU A 84 -4.44 -2.00 7.38
CA LEU A 84 -3.21 -2.45 6.72
C LEU A 84 -2.11 -2.89 7.69
N ALA A 85 -2.13 -2.40 8.93
CA ALA A 85 -1.23 -2.85 10.00
C ALA A 85 -1.55 -4.29 10.46
N ARG A 86 -2.70 -4.84 10.08
CA ARG A 86 -3.09 -6.21 10.40
C ARG A 86 -2.31 -7.23 9.56
N SER A 87 -1.74 -8.24 10.22
CA SER A 87 -0.98 -9.31 9.57
C SER A 87 -1.86 -10.41 8.96
N ASP A 88 -3.08 -10.57 9.46
CA ASP A 88 -4.07 -11.58 9.07
C ASP A 88 -4.83 -11.27 7.77
N LEU A 89 -4.59 -10.10 7.15
CA LEU A 89 -5.14 -9.79 5.82
C LEU A 89 -4.61 -10.76 4.75
N THR A 90 -5.54 -11.29 3.96
CA THR A 90 -5.20 -12.02 2.74
C THR A 90 -4.53 -11.09 1.72
N PRO A 91 -3.71 -11.61 0.78
CA PRO A 91 -3.09 -10.77 -0.24
C PRO A 91 -4.08 -9.89 -1.05
N PRO A 92 -5.25 -10.39 -1.50
CA PRO A 92 -6.24 -9.55 -2.18
C PRO A 92 -6.83 -8.44 -1.31
N GLN A 93 -7.10 -8.72 -0.03
CA GLN A 93 -7.59 -7.71 0.92
C GLN A 93 -6.55 -6.61 1.14
N ARG A 94 -5.28 -6.99 1.29
CA ARG A 94 -4.18 -6.04 1.48
C ARG A 94 -3.94 -5.19 0.22
N ASP A 95 -4.01 -5.78 -0.97
CA ASP A 95 -3.93 -5.04 -2.24
C ASP A 95 -5.04 -4.00 -2.32
N LEU A 96 -6.30 -4.42 -2.12
CA LEU A 96 -7.42 -3.51 -2.23
C LEU A 96 -7.38 -2.42 -1.16
N ALA A 97 -7.06 -2.75 0.10
CA ALA A 97 -6.92 -1.76 1.17
C ALA A 97 -5.80 -0.74 0.85
N SER A 98 -4.70 -1.19 0.24
CA SER A 98 -3.61 -0.29 -0.18
C SER A 98 -4.05 0.66 -1.30
N ARG A 99 -4.79 0.16 -2.30
CA ARG A 99 -5.35 0.97 -3.38
C ARG A 99 -6.44 1.93 -2.89
N SER A 100 -7.23 1.50 -1.91
CA SER A 100 -8.22 2.31 -1.20
C SER A 100 -7.54 3.48 -0.49
N MET A 101 -6.45 3.21 0.23
CA MET A 101 -5.66 4.23 0.89
C MET A 101 -5.08 5.23 -0.13
N LEU A 102 -4.63 4.79 -1.30
CA LEU A 102 -4.18 5.70 -2.36
C LEU A 102 -5.32 6.60 -2.88
N ALA A 103 -6.51 6.04 -3.12
CA ALA A 103 -7.68 6.82 -3.56
C ALA A 103 -8.09 7.87 -2.51
N VAL A 104 -8.07 7.51 -1.23
CA VAL A 104 -8.34 8.42 -0.11
C VAL A 104 -7.31 9.54 -0.03
N ASN A 105 -6.02 9.24 -0.22
CA ASN A 105 -4.98 10.27 -0.24
C ASN A 105 -5.22 11.27 -1.38
N LYS A 106 -5.56 10.79 -2.58
CA LYS A 106 -5.90 11.69 -3.70
C LYS A 106 -7.10 12.58 -3.36
N ALA A 107 -8.14 12.02 -2.75
CA ALA A 107 -9.31 12.79 -2.34
C ALA A 107 -8.98 13.84 -1.26
N LEU A 108 -8.08 13.52 -0.31
CA LEU A 108 -7.55 14.49 0.65
C LEU A 108 -6.74 15.60 -0.02
N ASP A 109 -5.88 15.26 -0.99
CA ASP A 109 -5.12 16.27 -1.75
C ASP A 109 -6.06 17.22 -2.51
N GLU A 110 -7.14 16.69 -3.11
CA GLU A 110 -8.18 17.48 -3.76
C GLU A 110 -8.93 18.39 -2.76
N GLN A 111 -9.36 17.87 -1.62
CA GLN A 111 -9.99 18.67 -0.55
C GLN A 111 -9.07 19.78 -0.03
N ALA A 112 -7.80 19.45 0.23
CA ALA A 112 -6.81 20.41 0.71
C ALA A 112 -6.53 21.52 -0.31
N SER A 113 -6.51 21.18 -1.61
CA SER A 113 -6.35 22.14 -2.71
C SER A 113 -7.56 23.07 -2.83
N ASN A 114 -8.74 22.60 -2.43
CA ASN A 114 -9.97 23.39 -2.36
C ASN A 114 -10.12 24.18 -1.04
N GLY A 115 -9.10 24.15 -0.16
CA GLY A 115 -9.07 24.94 1.08
C GLY A 115 -9.62 24.23 2.32
N ASP A 116 -9.85 22.91 2.27
CA ASP A 116 -10.24 22.13 3.45
C ASP A 116 -9.07 22.06 4.46
N LYS A 117 -9.25 22.72 5.61
CA LYS A 117 -8.23 22.79 6.66
C LYS A 117 -7.94 21.41 7.29
N LYS A 118 -8.97 20.59 7.48
CA LYS A 118 -8.82 19.25 8.07
C LYS A 118 -7.96 18.37 7.15
N ALA A 119 -8.20 18.42 5.84
CA ALA A 119 -7.40 17.70 4.86
C ALA A 119 -5.95 18.20 4.83
N GLN A 120 -5.74 19.53 4.88
CA GLN A 120 -4.40 20.12 4.97
C GLN A 120 -3.63 19.63 6.21
N GLU A 121 -4.27 19.66 7.39
CA GLU A 121 -3.67 19.19 8.65
C GLU A 121 -3.30 17.70 8.59
N VAL A 122 -4.20 16.86 8.09
CA VAL A 122 -3.97 15.42 7.93
C VAL A 122 -2.78 15.15 7.01
N LEU A 123 -2.71 15.83 5.88
CA LEU A 123 -1.60 15.69 4.93
C LEU A 123 -0.28 16.20 5.51
N GLN A 124 -0.29 17.29 6.27
CA GLN A 124 0.89 17.80 6.97
C GLN A 124 1.38 16.79 8.01
N PHE A 125 0.49 16.29 8.87
CA PHE A 125 0.82 15.28 9.86
C PHE A 125 1.47 14.05 9.22
N ARG A 126 0.85 13.52 8.16
CA ARG A 126 1.38 12.36 7.43
C ARG A 126 2.77 12.62 6.85
N ARG A 127 3.03 13.82 6.31
CA ARG A 127 4.35 14.20 5.76
C ARG A 127 5.41 14.26 6.86
N ALA A 128 5.04 14.68 8.07
CA ALA A 128 5.95 14.75 9.21
C ALA A 128 6.29 13.38 9.80
N THR A 129 5.42 12.38 9.65
CA THR A 129 5.59 11.02 10.20
C THR A 129 6.24 10.02 9.24
N LYS A 130 6.58 10.43 8.01
CA LYS A 130 7.09 9.55 6.96
C LYS A 130 8.61 9.59 6.90
#